data_AF-A0A968LZ86-F1
#
_entry.id   AF-A0A968LZ86-F1
#
_cell.length_a   1.000
_cell.length_b   1.000
_cell.length_c   1.000
_cell.angle_alpha   90.00
_cell.angle_beta   90.00
_cell.angle_gamma   90.00
#
_symmetry.space_group_name_H-M   'P 1'
#
loop_
_entity.id
_entity.type
_entity.pdbx_description
1 polymer ?
#
loop_
_entity_poly.entity_id
_entity_poly.type
_entity_poly.pdbx_seq_one_letter_code
_entity_poly.pdbx_strand_id
1 'polypeptide(L)'
;MVRISSDFSKTALQTAIVLIFLCLRLLLDNNMSGLVWNEVDVLPLAKQFVAPDWIPNDWYLNSETNYRALFQVIFGWLIVHLGFLPTSVIGRLICYTLVAWGIVLLGQKLGLSLSYLLLATIAVTYQGSLQGAIAGEWFVGGLEAKAVAYGLILLAIALMLSRRYVLMILLLGCATSFHVLVGGWAFLTTLAWFCVRPKKRLWQIRQKGWLLPIIYLIASAGAIPGSLQQLLNSPPSGDISPSFIYVFLRLPHHLNPFAWHPLFWLRLIVYLAILAGCTISLKQKADTKGWQAEDYARFDLAEFTLISLIPFVAGVAIAFFDHQGTWLQYYPFRFGDMMLPLTTSLLFACYLETKFSLQKPKFRLWLVACLSCILFVQVAFFTQQAITSLSFANAVTTFPSEQQDVDPQWKSMSDWIHDHTAEDAIIISHPWKLANFTWMTERATIAKLKLFPQTKDAIVEYYERLNDLSGGAVAKIYFGDEKLDQRKTVKAISAGFSALNTVQVQELMTKYKSNYFLTDRSHHLDLPIVHTQAAYILYGRAYREKNDLRLK
;
A
#
# COMPACT_ATOMS: atom_id res chain seq x y z
N MET A 1 -9.56 5.86 42.62
CA MET A 1 -8.98 4.68 41.93
C MET A 1 -10.08 3.99 41.13
N VAL A 2 -10.14 4.22 39.82
CA VAL A 2 -11.10 3.54 38.94
C VAL A 2 -10.64 2.09 38.78
N ARG A 3 -11.43 1.12 39.28
CA ARG A 3 -11.18 -0.31 39.01
C ARG A 3 -11.41 -0.56 37.52
N ILE A 4 -10.33 -0.53 36.76
CA ILE A 4 -10.31 -1.04 35.39
C ILE A 4 -10.72 -2.52 35.46
N SER A 5 -11.82 -2.90 34.79
CA SER A 5 -12.31 -4.28 34.75
C SER A 5 -11.19 -5.24 34.27
N SER A 6 -11.11 -6.44 34.84
CA SER A 6 -10.09 -7.46 34.52
C SER A 6 -10.03 -7.81 33.02
N ASP A 7 -11.14 -7.65 32.30
CA ASP A 7 -11.22 -7.95 30.86
C ASP A 7 -10.56 -6.87 30.00
N PHE A 8 -10.63 -5.61 30.44
CA PHE A 8 -9.96 -4.50 29.76
C PHE A 8 -8.44 -4.62 29.90
N SER A 9 -7.93 -4.93 31.10
CA SER A 9 -6.50 -5.12 31.32
C SER A 9 -5.95 -6.29 30.51
N LYS A 10 -6.71 -7.40 30.41
CA LYS A 10 -6.35 -8.54 29.56
C LYS A 10 -6.29 -8.18 28.08
N THR A 11 -7.30 -7.48 27.57
CA THR A 11 -7.36 -7.08 26.14
C THR A 11 -6.25 -6.11 25.80
N ALA A 12 -5.97 -5.13 26.67
CA ALA A 12 -4.87 -4.18 26.49
C ALA A 12 -3.51 -4.90 26.47
N LEU A 13 -3.29 -5.85 27.40
CA LEU A 13 -2.05 -6.64 27.43
C LEU A 13 -1.87 -7.48 26.16
N GLN A 14 -2.90 -8.19 25.71
CA GLN A 14 -2.86 -8.96 24.47
C GLN A 14 -2.57 -8.07 23.25
N THR A 15 -3.19 -6.89 23.21
CA THR A 15 -2.98 -5.90 22.14
C THR A 15 -1.54 -5.40 22.15
N ALA A 16 -0.99 -5.06 23.31
CA ALA A 16 0.40 -4.65 23.45
C ALA A 16 1.37 -5.74 22.98
N ILE A 17 1.10 -7.01 23.31
CA ILE A 17 1.93 -8.14 22.85
C ILE A 17 1.88 -8.25 21.32
N VAL A 18 0.69 -8.27 20.70
CA VAL A 18 0.57 -8.34 19.23
C VAL A 18 1.23 -7.13 18.57
N LEU A 19 1.07 -5.92 19.12
CA LEU A 19 1.73 -4.71 18.64
C LEU A 19 3.25 -4.85 18.67
N ILE A 20 3.84 -5.32 19.78
CA ILE A 20 5.29 -5.56 19.88
C ILE A 20 5.74 -6.52 18.78
N PHE A 21 5.01 -7.61 18.54
CA PHE A 21 5.31 -8.57 17.46
C PHE A 21 5.29 -7.94 16.06
N LEU A 22 4.38 -7.01 15.79
CA LEU A 22 4.35 -6.27 14.52
C LEU A 22 5.52 -5.30 14.42
N CYS A 23 5.80 -4.57 15.51
CA CYS A 23 6.86 -3.57 15.55
C CYS A 23 8.25 -4.18 15.35
N LEU A 24 8.54 -5.32 15.98
CA LEU A 24 9.84 -6.00 15.88
C LEU A 24 10.22 -6.33 14.43
N ARG A 25 9.25 -6.62 13.56
CA ARG A 25 9.54 -6.95 12.15
C ARG A 25 9.42 -5.76 11.21
N LEU A 26 8.43 -4.90 11.42
CA LEU A 26 7.93 -4.00 10.38
C LEU A 26 8.08 -2.52 10.72
N LEU A 27 8.46 -2.13 11.95
CA LEU A 27 8.43 -0.70 12.33
C LEU A 27 9.46 0.13 11.55
N LEU A 28 10.68 -0.38 11.47
CA LEU A 28 11.83 0.27 10.83
C LEU A 28 12.18 -0.33 9.46
N ASP A 29 11.38 -1.28 8.97
CA ASP A 29 11.63 -1.97 7.72
C ASP A 29 11.37 -1.02 6.54
N ASN A 30 12.45 -0.64 5.83
CA ASN A 30 12.42 0.10 4.57
C ASN A 30 11.59 1.39 4.61
N ASN A 31 11.63 2.15 5.71
CA ASN A 31 10.92 3.44 5.77
C ASN A 31 11.39 4.35 4.63
N MET A 32 10.49 5.03 3.94
CA MET A 32 10.79 5.92 2.81
C MET A 32 11.54 5.29 1.62
N SER A 33 11.64 3.96 1.54
CA SER A 33 12.29 3.24 0.42
C SER A 33 11.44 3.23 -0.86
N GLY A 34 12.15 3.20 -1.99
CA GLY A 34 11.64 2.93 -3.33
C GLY A 34 11.22 1.50 -3.61
N LEU A 35 11.63 0.51 -2.81
CA LEU A 35 11.52 -0.91 -3.18
C LEU A 35 10.25 -1.60 -2.68
N VAL A 36 9.94 -1.48 -1.38
CA VAL A 36 8.95 -2.36 -0.73
C VAL A 36 7.63 -1.64 -0.48
N TRP A 37 7.69 -0.48 0.17
CA TRP A 37 6.52 0.26 0.65
C TRP A 37 6.22 1.48 -0.23
N ASN A 38 5.04 2.05 -0.06
CA ASN A 38 4.59 3.22 -0.84
C ASN A 38 4.90 4.56 -0.16
N GLU A 39 5.65 4.58 0.96
CA GLU A 39 5.89 5.81 1.73
C GLU A 39 6.64 6.89 0.94
N VAL A 40 7.60 6.48 0.09
CA VAL A 40 8.34 7.37 -0.81
C VAL A 40 7.44 8.14 -1.78
N ASP A 41 6.22 7.64 -1.99
CA ASP A 41 5.21 8.23 -2.87
C ASP A 41 4.19 9.02 -2.02
N VAL A 42 3.55 8.36 -1.06
CA VAL A 42 2.40 8.93 -0.36
C VAL A 42 2.75 9.98 0.69
N LEU A 43 3.96 9.93 1.27
CA LEU A 43 4.37 10.90 2.29
C LEU A 43 4.79 12.24 1.66
N PRO A 44 5.58 12.29 0.57
CA PRO A 44 5.79 13.53 -0.17
C PRO A 44 4.48 14.20 -0.61
N LEU A 45 3.52 13.45 -1.15
CA LEU A 45 2.20 14.00 -1.47
C LEU A 45 1.49 14.59 -0.25
N ALA A 46 1.57 13.95 0.92
CA ALA A 46 1.00 14.49 2.14
C ALA A 46 1.70 15.78 2.60
N LYS A 47 3.03 15.85 2.52
CA LYS A 47 3.79 17.08 2.82
C LYS A 47 3.38 18.21 1.86
N GLN A 48 3.34 17.94 0.55
CA GLN A 48 2.92 18.92 -0.46
C GLN A 48 1.52 19.47 -0.19
N PHE A 49 0.58 18.60 0.18
CA PHE A 49 -0.80 18.99 0.44
C PHE A 49 -0.93 20.03 1.57
N VAL A 50 -0.05 19.96 2.58
CA VAL A 50 -0.04 20.89 3.72
C VAL A 50 0.93 22.07 3.52
N ALA A 51 2.00 21.87 2.76
CA ALA A 51 3.01 22.87 2.43
C ALA A 51 3.17 22.98 0.89
N PRO A 52 2.25 23.67 0.18
CA PRO A 52 2.24 23.74 -1.28
C PRO A 52 3.46 24.47 -1.88
N ASP A 53 4.14 25.30 -1.08
CA ASP A 53 5.38 25.98 -1.50
C ASP A 53 6.60 25.05 -1.46
N TRP A 54 6.49 23.84 -0.90
CA TRP A 54 7.56 22.84 -0.95
C TRP A 54 7.68 22.34 -2.40
N ILE A 55 8.82 22.51 -3.06
CA ILE A 55 9.07 22.05 -4.44
C ILE A 55 7.95 22.47 -5.44
N PRO A 56 7.74 23.79 -5.64
CA PRO A 56 6.56 24.32 -6.33
C PRO A 56 6.48 23.94 -7.82
N ASN A 57 7.61 23.56 -8.42
CA ASN A 57 7.69 23.16 -9.83
C ASN A 57 7.58 21.65 -10.05
N ASP A 58 7.36 20.84 -8.99
CA ASP A 58 7.16 19.39 -9.17
C ASP A 58 5.75 19.10 -9.67
N TRP A 59 5.66 18.65 -10.91
CA TRP A 59 4.38 18.38 -11.57
C TRP A 59 3.56 17.30 -10.85
N TYR A 60 4.21 16.25 -10.34
CA TYR A 60 3.50 15.14 -9.70
C TYR A 60 2.96 15.54 -8.34
N LEU A 61 3.80 16.17 -7.50
CA LEU A 61 3.38 16.56 -6.16
C LEU A 61 2.26 17.59 -6.19
N ASN A 62 2.27 18.50 -7.17
CA ASN A 62 1.23 19.51 -7.36
C ASN A 62 -0.01 18.99 -8.11
N SER A 63 -0.09 17.68 -8.41
CA SER A 63 -1.29 17.06 -8.97
C SER A 63 -2.39 16.90 -7.93
N GLU A 64 -3.65 16.94 -8.37
CA GLU A 64 -4.80 16.80 -7.49
C GLU A 64 -4.87 15.40 -6.85
N THR A 65 -4.92 15.35 -5.52
CA THR A 65 -4.86 14.10 -4.74
C THR A 65 -5.93 13.99 -3.66
N ASN A 66 -7.06 14.69 -3.84
CA ASN A 66 -8.19 14.81 -2.89
C ASN A 66 -8.79 13.47 -2.43
N TYR A 67 -8.59 12.38 -3.17
CA TYR A 67 -9.05 11.04 -2.79
C TYR A 67 -8.40 10.47 -1.51
N ARG A 68 -7.32 11.11 -1.02
CA ARG A 68 -6.63 10.79 0.24
C ARG A 68 -6.54 11.97 1.20
N ALA A 69 -7.40 12.99 1.04
CA ALA A 69 -7.31 14.26 1.77
C ALA A 69 -7.18 14.08 3.30
N LEU A 70 -7.97 13.20 3.92
CA LEU A 70 -7.89 12.98 5.38
C LEU A 70 -6.51 12.45 5.81
N PHE A 71 -5.94 11.51 5.06
CA PHE A 71 -4.59 11.00 5.31
C PHE A 71 -3.55 12.11 5.13
N GLN A 72 -3.69 12.90 4.05
CA GLN A 72 -2.74 13.95 3.71
C GLN A 72 -2.72 15.07 4.74
N VAL A 73 -3.89 15.51 5.25
CA VAL A 73 -3.96 16.53 6.29
C VAL A 73 -3.24 16.06 7.56
N ILE A 74 -3.55 14.85 8.04
CA ILE A 74 -3.02 14.34 9.32
C ILE A 74 -1.51 14.12 9.22
N PHE A 75 -1.07 13.35 8.22
CA PHE A 75 0.33 12.96 8.11
C PHE A 75 1.19 14.03 7.44
N GLY A 76 0.61 14.87 6.58
CA GLY A 76 1.29 16.06 6.04
C GLY A 76 1.67 17.04 7.13
N TRP A 77 0.75 17.32 8.06
CA TRP A 77 1.04 18.17 9.22
C TRP A 77 2.17 17.58 10.08
N LEU A 78 2.14 16.28 10.35
CA LEU A 78 3.23 15.60 11.07
C LEU A 78 4.57 15.70 10.32
N ILE A 79 4.59 15.53 8.99
CA ILE A 79 5.82 15.62 8.20
C ILE A 79 6.38 17.04 8.21
N VAL A 80 5.54 18.06 8.08
CA VAL A 80 5.97 19.47 8.10
C VAL A 80 6.66 19.83 9.42
N HIS A 81 6.18 19.27 10.55
CA HIS A 81 6.72 19.61 11.87
C HIS A 81 7.81 18.65 12.39
N LEU A 82 7.80 17.38 11.98
CA LEU A 82 8.67 16.34 12.52
C LEU A 82 9.60 15.71 11.47
N GLY A 83 9.39 15.96 10.18
CA GLY A 83 10.10 15.31 9.09
C GLY A 83 9.54 13.93 8.71
N PHE A 84 10.11 13.35 7.65
CA PHE A 84 9.62 12.10 7.06
C PHE A 84 9.76 10.87 7.96
N LEU A 85 10.95 10.65 8.55
CA LEU A 85 11.22 9.44 9.34
C LEU A 85 10.36 9.38 10.62
N PRO A 86 10.32 10.43 11.48
CA PRO A 86 9.47 10.40 12.67
C PRO A 86 7.99 10.20 12.32
N THR A 87 7.51 10.84 11.24
CA THR A 87 6.13 10.66 10.81
C THR A 87 5.84 9.24 10.34
N SER A 88 6.73 8.64 9.54
CA SER A 88 6.60 7.24 9.12
C SER A 88 6.52 6.31 10.33
N VAL A 89 7.40 6.47 11.33
CA VAL A 89 7.41 5.66 12.56
C VAL A 89 6.12 5.85 13.37
N ILE A 90 5.72 7.10 13.64
CA ILE A 90 4.50 7.41 14.41
C ILE A 90 3.26 6.87 13.69
N GLY A 91 3.14 7.09 12.38
CA GLY A 91 1.99 6.61 11.62
C GLY A 91 1.93 5.10 11.52
N ARG A 92 3.07 4.41 11.38
CA ARG A 92 3.13 2.94 11.47
C ARG A 92 2.66 2.45 12.85
N LEU A 93 3.10 3.08 13.95
CA LEU A 93 2.63 2.74 15.30
C LEU A 93 1.11 2.89 15.46
N ILE A 94 0.53 3.97 14.90
CA ILE A 94 -0.94 4.17 14.87
C ILE A 94 -1.61 3.03 14.11
N CYS A 95 -1.16 2.74 12.88
CA CYS A 95 -1.71 1.66 12.05
C CYS A 95 -1.60 0.30 12.75
N TYR A 96 -0.44 -0.01 13.31
CA TYR A 96 -0.17 -1.30 13.95
C TYR A 96 -0.99 -1.47 15.22
N THR A 97 -1.24 -0.37 15.95
CA THR A 97 -2.12 -0.39 17.13
C THR A 97 -3.55 -0.74 16.73
N LEU A 98 -4.09 -0.11 15.68
CA LEU A 98 -5.43 -0.43 15.15
C LEU A 98 -5.52 -1.89 14.69
N VAL A 99 -4.51 -2.35 13.95
CA VAL A 99 -4.43 -3.73 13.47
C VAL A 99 -4.34 -4.72 14.64
N ALA A 100 -3.42 -4.51 15.58
CA ALA A 100 -3.24 -5.37 16.75
C ALA A 100 -4.52 -5.44 17.57
N TRP A 101 -5.18 -4.30 17.79
CA TRP A 101 -6.43 -4.25 18.53
C TRP A 101 -7.55 -5.01 17.80
N GLY A 102 -7.70 -4.79 16.49
CA GLY A 102 -8.66 -5.52 15.66
C GLY A 102 -8.44 -7.03 15.68
N ILE A 103 -7.19 -7.48 15.50
CA ILE A 103 -6.82 -8.90 15.54
C ILE A 103 -7.12 -9.51 16.92
N VAL A 104 -6.81 -8.82 18.01
CA VAL A 104 -7.12 -9.30 19.37
C VAL A 104 -8.62 -9.43 19.60
N LEU A 105 -9.41 -8.43 19.21
CA LEU A 105 -10.86 -8.52 19.34
C LEU A 105 -11.45 -9.65 18.48
N LEU A 106 -10.95 -9.86 17.27
CA LEU A 106 -11.32 -11.00 16.44
C LEU A 106 -10.95 -12.33 17.11
N GLY A 107 -9.71 -12.46 17.58
CA GLY A 107 -9.24 -13.66 18.29
C GLY A 107 -10.12 -14.01 19.48
N GLN A 108 -10.47 -13.01 20.30
CA GLN A 108 -11.37 -13.18 21.44
C GLN A 108 -12.77 -13.65 21.00
N LYS A 109 -13.32 -13.08 19.92
CA LYS A 109 -14.63 -13.49 19.39
C LYS A 109 -14.64 -14.88 18.79
N LEU A 110 -13.50 -15.33 18.28
CA LEU A 110 -13.32 -16.67 17.73
C LEU A 110 -12.93 -17.71 18.80
N GLY A 111 -12.74 -17.29 20.06
CA GLY A 111 -12.31 -18.16 21.15
C GLY A 111 -10.87 -18.65 21.02
N LEU A 112 -10.00 -17.89 20.35
CA LEU A 112 -8.58 -18.20 20.22
C LEU A 112 -7.81 -17.83 21.48
N SER A 113 -6.90 -18.70 21.91
CA SER A 113 -5.87 -18.28 22.87
C SER A 113 -4.80 -17.41 22.20
N LEU A 114 -4.07 -16.65 23.03
CA LEU A 114 -3.06 -15.70 22.55
C LEU A 114 -1.98 -16.38 21.70
N SER A 115 -1.56 -17.61 22.03
CA SER A 115 -0.52 -18.32 21.28
C SER A 115 -0.96 -18.66 19.86
N TYR A 116 -2.20 -19.12 19.68
CA TYR A 116 -2.75 -19.44 18.36
C TYR A 116 -3.10 -18.16 17.58
N LEU A 117 -3.49 -17.09 18.28
CA LEU A 117 -3.66 -15.78 17.67
C LEU A 117 -2.33 -15.23 17.12
N LEU A 118 -1.24 -15.35 17.88
CA LEU A 118 0.10 -14.97 17.43
C LEU A 118 0.54 -15.82 16.22
N LEU A 119 0.29 -17.13 16.25
CA LEU A 119 0.56 -18.01 15.10
C LEU A 119 -0.17 -17.52 13.84
N ALA A 120 -1.48 -17.26 13.94
CA ALA A 120 -2.28 -16.77 12.83
C ALA A 120 -1.80 -15.39 12.32
N THR A 121 -1.45 -14.50 13.25
CA THR A 121 -0.91 -13.18 12.92
C THR A 121 0.39 -13.30 12.15
N ILE A 122 1.33 -14.11 12.65
CA ILE A 122 2.63 -14.34 12.01
C ILE A 122 2.44 -14.92 10.60
N ALA A 123 1.59 -15.93 10.45
CA ALA A 123 1.35 -16.60 9.18
C ALA A 123 0.90 -15.65 8.06
N VAL A 124 0.32 -14.49 8.40
CA VAL A 124 -0.18 -13.51 7.43
C VAL A 124 0.79 -12.34 7.29
N THR A 125 1.29 -11.76 8.38
CA THR A 125 2.02 -10.49 8.34
C THR A 125 3.50 -10.64 7.99
N TYR A 126 4.07 -11.84 8.13
CA TYR A 126 5.50 -12.08 7.86
C TYR A 126 5.83 -12.37 6.40
N GLN A 127 4.84 -12.29 5.52
CA GLN A 127 5.01 -12.46 4.08
C GLN A 127 5.48 -11.18 3.37
N GLY A 128 5.91 -10.16 4.12
CA GLY A 128 6.37 -8.88 3.56
C GLY A 128 5.25 -8.14 2.85
N SER A 129 5.48 -7.73 1.60
CA SER A 129 4.45 -7.11 0.74
C SER A 129 3.48 -8.11 0.12
N LEU A 130 3.69 -9.43 0.28
CA LEU A 130 2.87 -10.50 -0.30
C LEU A 130 1.83 -11.04 0.70
N GLN A 131 1.14 -10.19 1.45
CA GLN A 131 0.20 -10.66 2.50
C GLN A 131 -1.12 -11.19 1.92
N GLY A 132 -1.58 -10.58 0.84
CA GLY A 132 -2.72 -11.02 0.03
C GLY A 132 -2.43 -12.33 -0.70
N ALA A 133 -3.47 -13.02 -1.13
CA ALA A 133 -3.35 -14.35 -1.73
C ALA A 133 -2.56 -14.35 -3.06
N ILE A 134 -2.80 -13.35 -3.92
CA ILE A 134 -2.30 -13.30 -5.29
C ILE A 134 -2.14 -11.88 -5.86
N ALA A 135 -3.04 -10.94 -5.54
CA ALA A 135 -3.08 -9.62 -6.17
C ALA A 135 -2.14 -8.60 -5.49
N GLY A 136 -1.12 -9.05 -4.78
CA GLY A 136 -0.09 -8.22 -4.15
C GLY A 136 -0.59 -7.28 -3.05
N GLU A 137 -1.79 -7.53 -2.49
CA GLU A 137 -2.34 -6.64 -1.47
C GLU A 137 -1.66 -6.85 -0.11
N TRP A 138 -1.65 -5.79 0.71
CA TRP A 138 -1.12 -5.84 2.08
C TRP A 138 -1.84 -4.84 2.97
N PHE A 139 -1.87 -5.12 4.27
CA PHE A 139 -2.61 -4.31 5.25
C PHE A 139 -1.77 -3.78 6.41
N VAL A 140 -0.57 -4.34 6.63
CA VAL A 140 0.40 -3.89 7.64
C VAL A 140 1.80 -3.81 7.01
N GLY A 141 2.62 -2.83 7.38
CA GLY A 141 3.89 -2.53 6.72
C GLY A 141 4.10 -1.02 6.64
N GLY A 142 4.26 -0.47 5.44
CA GLY A 142 4.39 0.98 5.25
C GLY A 142 3.18 1.81 5.73
N LEU A 143 3.44 3.08 6.07
CA LEU A 143 2.41 4.07 6.33
C LEU A 143 1.73 4.49 5.01
N GLU A 144 0.46 4.09 4.85
CA GLU A 144 -0.39 4.49 3.74
C GLU A 144 -1.85 4.59 4.21
N ALA A 145 -2.66 5.40 3.53
CA ALA A 145 -4.09 5.53 3.77
C ALA A 145 -4.82 4.17 3.90
N LYS A 146 -4.44 3.17 3.09
CA LYS A 146 -5.03 1.83 3.14
C LYS A 146 -4.71 1.07 4.43
N ALA A 147 -3.53 1.27 5.01
CA ALA A 147 -3.12 0.58 6.24
C ALA A 147 -4.00 1.03 7.42
N VAL A 148 -4.30 2.34 7.50
CA VAL A 148 -5.26 2.88 8.47
C VAL A 148 -6.66 2.29 8.23
N ALA A 149 -7.11 2.27 6.97
CA ALA A 149 -8.42 1.74 6.60
C ALA A 149 -8.59 0.27 7.00
N TYR A 150 -7.59 -0.58 6.74
CA TYR A 150 -7.62 -1.98 7.17
C TYR A 150 -7.66 -2.13 8.69
N GLY A 151 -6.87 -1.36 9.45
CA GLY A 151 -6.93 -1.37 10.92
C GLY A 151 -8.34 -1.08 11.45
N LEU A 152 -9.02 -0.08 10.87
CA LEU A 152 -10.42 0.25 11.19
C LEU A 152 -11.40 -0.87 10.78
N ILE A 153 -11.18 -1.51 9.63
CA ILE A 153 -12.00 -2.63 9.15
C ILE A 153 -11.89 -3.85 10.07
N LEU A 154 -10.71 -4.18 10.58
CA LEU A 154 -10.55 -5.31 11.52
C LEU A 154 -11.36 -5.11 12.79
N LEU A 155 -11.33 -3.89 13.34
CA LEU A 155 -12.19 -3.49 14.45
C LEU A 155 -13.68 -3.58 14.06
N ALA A 156 -14.05 -3.13 12.85
CA ALA A 156 -15.42 -3.21 12.35
C ALA A 156 -15.90 -4.67 12.24
N ILE A 157 -15.08 -5.60 11.72
CA ILE A 157 -15.42 -7.03 11.64
C ILE A 157 -15.59 -7.62 13.05
N ALA A 158 -14.75 -7.25 14.02
CA ALA A 158 -14.94 -7.71 15.41
C ALA A 158 -16.27 -7.21 16.02
N LEU A 159 -16.66 -5.97 15.70
CA LEU A 159 -17.96 -5.40 16.09
C LEU A 159 -19.13 -6.05 15.33
N MET A 160 -18.94 -6.42 14.06
CA MET A 160 -19.90 -7.18 13.25
C MET A 160 -20.23 -8.51 13.91
N LEU A 161 -19.19 -9.28 14.30
CA LEU A 161 -19.34 -10.56 15.01
C LEU A 161 -19.98 -10.37 16.39
N SER A 162 -19.80 -9.19 17.00
CA SER A 162 -20.43 -8.80 18.26
C SER A 162 -21.82 -8.17 18.12
N ARG A 163 -22.36 -8.08 16.90
CA ARG A 163 -23.66 -7.44 16.60
C ARG A 163 -23.75 -5.95 16.98
N ARG A 164 -22.61 -5.26 17.09
CA ARG A 164 -22.53 -3.83 17.43
C ARG A 164 -22.53 -2.97 16.16
N TYR A 165 -23.64 -2.98 15.43
CA TYR A 165 -23.71 -2.47 14.06
C TYR A 165 -23.49 -0.96 13.91
N VAL A 166 -23.90 -0.14 14.88
CA VAL A 166 -23.70 1.32 14.82
C VAL A 166 -22.20 1.67 14.77
N LEU A 167 -21.42 1.14 15.71
CA LEU A 167 -19.97 1.37 15.75
C LEU A 167 -19.26 0.69 14.58
N MET A 168 -19.71 -0.51 14.16
CA MET A 168 -19.21 -1.17 12.96
C MET A 168 -19.33 -0.26 11.73
N ILE A 169 -20.51 0.31 11.49
CA ILE A 169 -20.78 1.17 10.33
C ILE A 169 -20.01 2.49 10.42
N LEU A 170 -19.90 3.08 11.62
CA LEU A 170 -19.05 4.24 11.85
C LEU A 170 -17.60 3.97 11.43
N LEU A 171 -17.02 2.84 11.86
CA LEU A 171 -15.65 2.47 11.50
C LEU A 171 -15.49 2.16 10.00
N LEU A 172 -16.49 1.55 9.35
CA LEU A 172 -16.49 1.33 7.90
C LEU A 172 -16.55 2.65 7.13
N GLY A 173 -17.33 3.61 7.59
CA GLY A 173 -17.36 4.97 7.02
C GLY A 173 -16.02 5.68 7.19
N CYS A 174 -15.43 5.65 8.40
CA CYS A 174 -14.09 6.20 8.63
C CYS A 174 -13.03 5.52 7.77
N ALA A 175 -13.06 4.19 7.63
CA ALA A 175 -12.17 3.45 6.74
C ALA A 175 -12.33 3.89 5.28
N THR A 176 -13.56 4.17 4.85
CA THR A 176 -13.85 4.69 3.50
C THR A 176 -13.26 6.08 3.32
N SER A 177 -13.41 6.97 4.32
CA SER A 177 -12.81 8.31 4.31
C SER A 177 -11.28 8.32 4.18
N PHE A 178 -10.60 7.32 4.77
CA PHE A 178 -9.16 7.16 4.56
C PHE A 178 -8.85 6.58 3.17
N HIS A 179 -9.54 5.53 2.76
CA HIS A 179 -9.25 4.85 1.50
C HIS A 179 -10.50 4.22 0.88
N VAL A 180 -11.07 4.90 -0.12
CA VAL A 180 -12.36 4.53 -0.74
C VAL A 180 -12.38 3.09 -1.26
N LEU A 181 -11.32 2.64 -1.94
CA LEU A 181 -11.30 1.27 -2.48
C LEU A 181 -11.24 0.20 -1.39
N VAL A 182 -10.71 0.49 -0.21
CA VAL A 182 -10.58 -0.54 0.84
C VAL A 182 -11.84 -0.50 1.72
N GLY A 183 -12.20 0.68 2.22
CA GLY A 183 -13.40 0.87 3.04
C GLY A 183 -14.70 0.65 2.28
N GLY A 184 -14.78 1.09 1.01
CA GLY A 184 -15.94 0.92 0.15
C GLY A 184 -16.21 -0.55 -0.19
N TRP A 185 -15.18 -1.30 -0.62
CA TRP A 185 -15.34 -2.75 -0.85
C TRP A 185 -15.68 -3.52 0.43
N ALA A 186 -15.13 -3.11 1.58
CA ALA A 186 -15.50 -3.67 2.88
C ALA A 186 -16.98 -3.40 3.21
N PHE A 187 -17.46 -2.17 3.00
CA PHE A 187 -18.85 -1.79 3.20
C PHE A 187 -19.81 -2.57 2.27
N LEU A 188 -19.49 -2.69 0.98
CA LEU A 188 -20.28 -3.48 0.04
C LEU A 188 -20.32 -4.96 0.42
N THR A 189 -19.20 -5.51 0.90
CA THR A 189 -19.14 -6.87 1.44
C THR A 189 -20.05 -7.01 2.66
N THR A 190 -20.02 -6.06 3.60
CA THR A 190 -20.91 -6.04 4.77
C THR A 190 -22.38 -5.93 4.37
N LEU A 191 -22.71 -5.13 3.36
CA LEU A 191 -24.08 -5.01 2.84
C LEU A 191 -24.57 -6.34 2.25
N ALA A 192 -23.76 -6.97 1.39
CA ALA A 192 -24.05 -8.29 0.84
C ALA A 192 -24.21 -9.34 1.96
N TRP A 193 -23.36 -9.29 2.99
CA TRP A 193 -23.49 -10.13 4.18
C TRP A 193 -24.82 -9.91 4.91
N PHE A 194 -25.30 -8.67 5.07
CA PHE A 194 -26.66 -8.46 5.61
C PHE A 194 -27.74 -9.14 4.76
N CYS A 195 -27.61 -9.07 3.42
CA CYS A 195 -28.57 -9.62 2.46
C CYS A 195 -28.60 -11.15 2.41
N VAL A 196 -27.52 -11.86 2.76
CA VAL A 196 -27.51 -13.34 2.76
C VAL A 196 -28.39 -13.93 3.88
N ARG A 197 -28.50 -13.24 5.03
CA ARG A 197 -29.31 -13.72 6.19
C ARG A 197 -30.13 -12.60 6.84
N PRO A 198 -31.06 -11.97 6.09
CA PRO A 198 -31.71 -10.74 6.52
C PRO A 198 -32.56 -10.95 7.78
N LYS A 199 -33.29 -12.07 7.88
CA LYS A 199 -34.12 -12.39 9.06
C LYS A 199 -33.31 -12.47 10.36
N LYS A 200 -32.08 -13.00 10.32
CA LYS A 200 -31.22 -13.13 11.51
C LYS A 200 -30.47 -11.84 11.81
N ARG A 201 -30.00 -11.14 10.78
CA ARG A 201 -29.07 -10.00 10.92
C ARG A 201 -29.79 -8.66 11.05
N LEU A 202 -30.89 -8.45 10.32
CA LEU A 202 -31.66 -7.20 10.30
C LEU A 202 -32.72 -7.13 11.40
N TRP A 203 -33.17 -8.26 11.96
CA TRP A 203 -34.17 -8.27 13.03
C TRP A 203 -33.72 -7.43 14.24
N GLN A 204 -32.43 -7.46 14.58
CA GLN A 204 -31.84 -6.68 15.68
C GLN A 204 -31.71 -5.18 15.37
N ILE A 205 -31.93 -4.77 14.12
CA ILE A 205 -31.77 -3.38 13.65
C ILE A 205 -33.12 -2.73 13.36
N ARG A 206 -34.24 -3.45 13.55
CA ARG A 206 -35.58 -3.05 13.09
C ARG A 206 -36.04 -1.65 13.51
N GLN A 207 -35.56 -1.11 14.64
CA GLN A 207 -35.95 0.22 15.12
C GLN A 207 -34.98 1.35 14.70
N LYS A 208 -33.71 1.04 14.42
CA LYS A 208 -32.66 2.04 14.17
C LYS A 208 -31.87 1.81 12.87
N GLY A 209 -32.31 0.88 12.01
CA GLY A 209 -31.58 0.49 10.81
C GLY A 209 -31.48 1.57 9.77
N TRP A 210 -32.45 2.47 9.72
CA TRP A 210 -32.45 3.64 8.85
C TRP A 210 -31.34 4.65 9.20
N LEU A 211 -30.80 4.63 10.43
CA LEU A 211 -29.67 5.47 10.83
C LEU A 211 -28.33 4.96 10.29
N LEU A 212 -28.21 3.66 9.96
CA LEU A 212 -26.92 3.08 9.55
C LEU A 212 -26.41 3.70 8.23
N PRO A 213 -27.22 3.85 7.17
CA PRO A 213 -26.78 4.56 5.96
C PRO A 213 -26.35 6.00 6.25
N ILE A 214 -27.07 6.72 7.12
CA ILE A 214 -26.73 8.11 7.48
C ILE A 214 -25.38 8.17 8.20
N ILE A 215 -25.15 7.29 9.18
CA ILE A 215 -23.88 7.19 9.89
C ILE A 215 -22.73 6.89 8.92
N TYR A 216 -22.93 5.94 7.99
CA TYR A 216 -21.93 5.62 6.97
C TYR A 216 -21.61 6.85 6.12
N LEU A 217 -22.62 7.51 5.58
CA LEU A 217 -22.46 8.68 4.71
C LEU A 217 -21.68 9.79 5.42
N ILE A 218 -22.06 10.15 6.65
CA ILE A 218 -21.36 11.15 7.46
C ILE A 218 -19.90 10.74 7.71
N ALA A 219 -19.67 9.50 8.13
CA ALA A 219 -18.33 9.01 8.44
C ALA A 219 -17.43 8.83 7.20
N SER A 220 -18.04 8.64 6.02
CA SER A 220 -17.37 8.51 4.72
C SER A 220 -17.12 9.84 4.00
N ALA A 221 -17.54 10.97 4.60
CA ALA A 221 -17.52 12.29 3.96
C ALA A 221 -16.14 12.70 3.42
N GLY A 222 -15.04 12.24 4.04
CA GLY A 222 -13.69 12.54 3.60
C GLY A 222 -13.32 11.94 2.22
N ALA A 223 -14.02 10.92 1.76
CA ALA A 223 -13.79 10.30 0.45
C ALA A 223 -14.75 10.77 -0.65
N ILE A 224 -15.87 11.42 -0.28
CA ILE A 224 -16.94 11.77 -1.23
C ILE A 224 -16.44 12.74 -2.32
N PRO A 225 -15.76 13.87 -2.00
CA PRO A 225 -15.36 14.83 -3.02
C PRO A 225 -14.44 14.24 -4.09
N GLY A 226 -13.38 13.53 -3.67
CA GLY A 226 -12.43 12.90 -4.60
C GLY A 226 -13.07 11.79 -5.44
N SER A 227 -13.99 11.01 -4.85
CA SER A 227 -14.70 9.96 -5.58
C SER A 227 -15.67 10.55 -6.62
N LEU A 228 -16.40 11.61 -6.25
CA LEU A 228 -17.32 12.29 -7.15
C LEU A 228 -16.57 12.93 -8.32
N GLN A 229 -15.45 13.59 -8.05
CA GLN A 229 -14.57 14.15 -9.07
C GLN A 229 -14.12 13.08 -10.08
N GLN A 230 -13.68 11.92 -9.61
CA GLN A 230 -13.23 10.83 -10.47
C GLN A 230 -14.36 10.24 -11.33
N LEU A 231 -15.59 10.17 -10.80
CA LEU A 231 -16.76 9.63 -11.49
C LEU A 231 -17.36 10.61 -12.50
N LEU A 232 -17.39 11.91 -12.19
CA LEU A 232 -17.99 12.94 -13.03
C LEU A 232 -17.07 13.42 -14.16
N ASN A 233 -15.75 13.37 -13.97
CA ASN A 233 -14.81 13.83 -14.99
C ASN A 233 -14.80 12.86 -16.17
N SER A 234 -14.98 13.37 -17.38
CA SER A 234 -14.83 12.57 -18.60
C SER A 234 -13.35 12.27 -18.85
N PRO A 235 -13.01 11.08 -19.41
CA PRO A 235 -11.64 10.84 -19.83
C PRO A 235 -11.23 11.81 -20.96
N PRO A 236 -9.95 12.20 -21.03
CA PRO A 236 -9.45 13.00 -22.14
C PRO A 236 -9.63 12.25 -23.47
N SER A 237 -9.82 13.02 -24.54
CA SER A 237 -9.87 12.47 -25.91
C SER A 237 -8.45 12.12 -26.35
N GLY A 238 -8.23 10.87 -26.75
CA GLY A 238 -6.93 10.39 -27.23
C GLY A 238 -6.95 8.91 -27.57
N ASP A 239 -5.88 8.44 -28.22
CA ASP A 239 -5.78 7.06 -28.70
C ASP A 239 -5.61 6.03 -27.56
N ILE A 240 -5.18 6.48 -26.39
CA ILE A 240 -4.89 5.63 -25.22
C ILE A 240 -5.77 6.06 -24.04
N SER A 241 -6.54 5.10 -23.50
CA SER A 241 -7.38 5.37 -22.34
C SER A 241 -6.56 5.47 -21.04
N PRO A 242 -6.91 6.39 -20.11
CA PRO A 242 -6.28 6.47 -18.80
C PRO A 242 -6.38 5.16 -18.01
N SER A 243 -7.52 4.46 -18.12
CA SER A 243 -7.74 3.17 -17.45
C SER A 243 -6.79 2.09 -17.95
N PHE A 244 -6.45 2.09 -19.24
CA PHE A 244 -5.46 1.16 -19.78
C PHE A 244 -4.07 1.43 -19.18
N ILE A 245 -3.63 2.69 -19.17
CA ILE A 245 -2.35 3.10 -18.57
C ILE A 245 -2.30 2.64 -17.10
N TYR A 246 -3.40 2.85 -16.38
CA TYR A 246 -3.49 2.47 -14.98
C TYR A 246 -3.40 0.95 -14.76
N VAL A 247 -4.22 0.17 -15.46
CA VAL A 247 -4.38 -1.27 -15.25
C VAL A 247 -3.22 -2.07 -15.82
N PHE A 248 -2.83 -1.79 -17.07
CA PHE A 248 -1.94 -2.67 -17.82
C PHE A 248 -0.49 -2.19 -17.84
N LEU A 249 -0.26 -0.87 -17.81
CA LEU A 249 1.10 -0.32 -17.78
C LEU A 249 1.60 -0.17 -16.34
N ARG A 250 0.82 0.48 -15.47
CA ARG A 250 1.29 0.83 -14.12
C ARG A 250 1.09 -0.27 -13.09
N LEU A 251 -0.09 -0.92 -13.05
CA LEU A 251 -0.50 -1.83 -11.97
C LEU A 251 -0.92 -3.24 -12.43
N PRO A 252 -0.28 -3.87 -13.43
CA PRO A 252 -0.68 -5.20 -13.87
C PRO A 252 -0.52 -6.26 -12.77
N HIS A 253 0.48 -6.10 -11.89
CA HIS A 253 0.69 -6.99 -10.73
C HIS A 253 -0.44 -6.93 -9.68
N HIS A 254 -1.32 -5.93 -9.72
CA HIS A 254 -2.49 -5.83 -8.85
C HIS A 254 -3.81 -6.07 -9.58
N LEU A 255 -3.89 -5.72 -10.87
CA LEU A 255 -5.16 -5.57 -11.58
C LEU A 255 -5.32 -6.48 -12.79
N ASN A 256 -4.26 -7.09 -13.31
CA ASN A 256 -4.32 -7.96 -14.47
C ASN A 256 -4.05 -9.43 -14.08
N PRO A 257 -5.08 -10.28 -13.98
CA PRO A 257 -4.92 -11.71 -13.68
C PRO A 257 -3.95 -12.45 -14.60
N PHE A 258 -3.81 -12.02 -15.85
CA PHE A 258 -2.91 -12.64 -16.83
C PHE A 258 -1.43 -12.27 -16.64
N ALA A 259 -1.15 -11.23 -15.84
CA ALA A 259 0.21 -10.82 -15.50
C ALA A 259 0.72 -11.46 -14.19
N TRP A 260 -0.12 -12.19 -13.47
CA TRP A 260 0.24 -12.77 -12.18
C TRP A 260 1.06 -14.05 -12.32
N HIS A 261 2.01 -14.24 -11.41
CA HIS A 261 2.88 -15.41 -11.42
C HIS A 261 2.06 -16.70 -11.11
N PRO A 262 2.24 -17.80 -11.87
CA PRO A 262 1.47 -19.04 -11.69
C PRO A 262 1.46 -19.60 -10.26
N LEU A 263 2.59 -19.48 -9.54
CA LEU A 263 2.67 -19.92 -8.13
C LEU A 263 1.69 -19.20 -7.19
N PHE A 264 1.29 -17.97 -7.51
CA PHE A 264 0.33 -17.25 -6.69
C PHE A 264 -1.10 -17.78 -6.86
N TRP A 265 -1.43 -18.38 -8.02
CA TRP A 265 -2.69 -19.11 -8.20
C TRP A 265 -2.74 -20.37 -7.33
N LEU A 266 -1.62 -21.08 -7.21
CA LEU A 266 -1.53 -22.23 -6.29
C LEU A 266 -1.77 -21.77 -4.85
N ARG A 267 -1.19 -20.63 -4.44
CA ARG A 267 -1.41 -20.05 -3.10
C ARG A 267 -2.88 -19.72 -2.85
N LEU A 268 -3.57 -19.11 -3.83
CA LEU A 268 -5.02 -18.86 -3.76
C LEU A 268 -5.79 -20.18 -3.52
N ILE A 269 -5.50 -21.22 -4.30
CA ILE A 269 -6.15 -22.55 -4.19
C ILE A 269 -5.91 -23.16 -2.80
N VAL A 270 -4.68 -23.07 -2.27
CA VAL A 270 -4.34 -23.59 -0.94
C VAL A 270 -5.16 -22.90 0.14
N TYR A 271 -5.29 -21.57 0.13
CA TYR A 271 -6.13 -20.88 1.11
C TYR A 271 -7.61 -21.25 0.99
N LEU A 272 -8.13 -21.37 -0.24
CA LEU A 272 -9.51 -21.81 -0.46
C LEU A 272 -9.75 -23.24 0.07
N ALA A 273 -8.80 -24.15 -0.16
CA ALA A 273 -8.87 -25.52 0.36
C ALA A 273 -8.87 -25.56 1.90
N ILE A 274 -8.00 -24.77 2.55
CA ILE A 274 -7.96 -24.67 4.01
C ILE A 274 -9.25 -24.06 4.56
N LEU A 275 -9.76 -22.99 3.95
CA LEU A 275 -11.02 -22.35 4.34
C LEU A 275 -12.20 -23.31 4.21
N ALA A 276 -12.27 -24.04 3.10
CA ALA A 276 -13.28 -25.07 2.87
C ALA A 276 -13.19 -26.18 3.93
N GLY A 277 -12.00 -26.70 4.20
CA GLY A 277 -11.77 -27.70 5.25
C GLY A 277 -12.21 -27.24 6.64
N CYS A 278 -11.87 -26.00 7.02
CA CYS A 278 -12.32 -25.40 8.28
C CYS A 278 -13.85 -25.27 8.34
N THR A 279 -14.48 -24.82 7.25
CA THR A 279 -15.93 -24.62 7.16
C THR A 279 -16.68 -25.95 7.20
N ILE A 280 -16.21 -26.97 6.51
CA ILE A 280 -16.77 -28.33 6.54
C ILE A 280 -16.67 -28.90 7.96
N SER A 281 -15.51 -28.79 8.61
CA SER A 281 -15.34 -29.25 10.00
C SER A 281 -16.27 -28.53 10.98
N LEU A 282 -16.55 -27.24 10.78
CA LEU A 282 -17.51 -26.48 11.60
C LEU A 282 -18.96 -26.98 11.39
N LYS A 283 -19.34 -27.29 10.15
CA LYS A 283 -20.68 -27.85 9.85
C LYS A 283 -20.86 -29.24 10.47
N GLN A 284 -19.88 -30.13 10.32
CA GLN A 284 -19.91 -31.46 10.93
C GLN A 284 -20.01 -31.40 12.47
N LYS A 285 -19.35 -30.42 13.10
CA LYS A 285 -19.51 -30.16 14.53
C LYS A 285 -20.93 -29.70 14.88
N ALA A 286 -21.55 -28.86 14.05
CA ALA A 286 -22.95 -28.46 14.21
C ALA A 286 -23.88 -29.68 14.25
N ASP A 287 -23.71 -30.59 13.30
CA ASP A 287 -24.59 -31.75 13.12
C ASP A 287 -24.47 -32.73 14.30
N THR A 288 -23.28 -32.82 14.91
CA THR A 288 -22.99 -33.79 15.99
C THR A 288 -23.15 -33.23 17.40
N LYS A 289 -22.81 -31.96 17.64
CA LYS A 289 -22.72 -31.36 18.98
C LYS A 289 -23.45 -30.03 19.11
N GLY A 290 -24.01 -29.51 18.01
CA GLY A 290 -24.51 -28.14 17.93
C GLY A 290 -23.38 -27.10 17.89
N TRP A 291 -23.77 -25.84 17.68
CA TRP A 291 -22.85 -24.71 17.68
C TRP A 291 -22.86 -23.96 19.00
N GLN A 292 -21.66 -23.65 19.50
CA GLN A 292 -21.44 -22.66 20.55
C GLN A 292 -21.34 -21.25 19.96
N ALA A 293 -21.34 -20.22 20.81
CA ALA A 293 -21.29 -18.82 20.38
C ALA A 293 -20.08 -18.52 19.48
N GLU A 294 -18.91 -19.07 19.80
CA GLU A 294 -17.69 -18.93 19.02
C GLU A 294 -17.79 -19.62 17.66
N ASP A 295 -18.51 -20.74 17.56
CA ASP A 295 -18.71 -21.45 16.29
C ASP A 295 -19.59 -20.63 15.33
N TYR A 296 -20.62 -19.94 15.85
CA TYR A 296 -21.38 -18.97 15.05
C TYR A 296 -20.49 -17.83 14.55
N ALA A 297 -19.59 -17.30 15.38
CA ALA A 297 -18.66 -16.24 14.97
C ALA A 297 -17.67 -16.72 13.91
N ARG A 298 -17.11 -17.93 14.05
CA ARG A 298 -16.23 -18.56 13.05
C ARG A 298 -16.95 -18.77 11.73
N PHE A 299 -18.20 -19.25 11.77
CA PHE A 299 -19.01 -19.43 10.58
C PHE A 299 -19.35 -18.10 9.90
N ASP A 300 -19.77 -17.08 10.66
CA ASP A 300 -20.07 -15.76 10.11
C ASP A 300 -18.83 -15.10 9.48
N LEU A 301 -17.64 -15.31 10.05
CA LEU A 301 -16.38 -14.85 9.48
C LEU A 301 -16.05 -15.58 8.16
N ALA A 302 -16.18 -16.91 8.13
CA ALA A 302 -15.99 -17.68 6.89
C ALA A 302 -16.96 -17.25 5.79
N GLU A 303 -18.23 -17.00 6.12
CA GLU A 303 -19.23 -16.50 5.17
C GLU A 303 -18.87 -15.09 4.68
N PHE A 304 -18.44 -14.20 5.57
CA PHE A 304 -17.97 -12.86 5.19
C PHE A 304 -16.78 -12.92 4.20
N THR A 305 -15.83 -13.82 4.43
CA THR A 305 -14.70 -14.05 3.52
C THR A 305 -15.13 -14.58 2.15
N LEU A 306 -16.09 -15.50 2.09
CA LEU A 306 -16.60 -15.99 0.82
C LEU A 306 -17.33 -14.89 0.04
N ILE A 307 -18.06 -14.01 0.73
CA ILE A 307 -18.72 -12.86 0.12
C ILE A 307 -17.70 -11.83 -0.39
N SER A 308 -16.60 -11.61 0.33
CA SER A 308 -15.54 -10.67 -0.11
C SER A 308 -14.81 -11.13 -1.37
N LEU A 309 -14.91 -12.42 -1.73
CA LEU A 309 -14.38 -12.97 -2.97
C LEU A 309 -15.31 -12.82 -4.18
N ILE A 310 -16.55 -12.35 -4.01
CA ILE A 310 -17.47 -12.15 -5.14
C ILE A 310 -16.91 -11.12 -6.14
N PRO A 311 -16.45 -9.92 -5.72
CA PRO A 311 -15.80 -8.98 -6.63
C PRO A 311 -14.54 -9.57 -7.27
N PHE A 312 -13.75 -10.34 -6.51
CA PHE A 312 -12.54 -10.99 -7.01
C PHE A 312 -12.87 -11.92 -8.19
N VAL A 313 -13.83 -12.84 -8.02
CA VAL A 313 -14.23 -13.80 -9.07
C VAL A 313 -14.82 -13.06 -10.27
N ALA A 314 -15.64 -12.03 -10.03
CA ALA A 314 -16.17 -11.19 -11.10
C ALA A 314 -15.05 -10.50 -11.87
N GLY A 315 -14.02 -9.97 -11.19
CA GLY A 315 -12.84 -9.38 -11.80
C GLY A 315 -12.06 -10.35 -12.68
N VAL A 316 -11.89 -11.61 -12.26
CA VAL A 316 -11.23 -12.64 -13.08
C VAL A 316 -12.04 -12.93 -14.35
N ALA A 317 -13.37 -13.04 -14.23
CA ALA A 317 -14.24 -13.23 -15.38
C ALA A 317 -14.19 -12.02 -16.34
N ILE A 318 -14.18 -10.80 -15.79
CA ILE A 318 -14.13 -9.54 -16.54
C ILE A 318 -12.81 -9.36 -17.30
N ALA A 319 -11.70 -9.85 -16.74
CA ALA A 319 -10.39 -9.69 -17.36
C ALA A 319 -10.32 -10.26 -18.79
N PHE A 320 -11.13 -11.27 -19.14
CA PHE A 320 -11.17 -11.86 -20.48
C PHE A 320 -11.66 -10.89 -21.57
N PHE A 321 -12.40 -9.85 -21.22
CA PHE A 321 -13.00 -8.90 -22.17
C PHE A 321 -12.69 -7.43 -21.88
N ASP A 322 -12.16 -7.09 -20.70
CA ASP A 322 -11.81 -5.71 -20.33
C ASP A 322 -10.45 -5.26 -20.89
N HIS A 323 -10.31 -5.24 -22.21
CA HIS A 323 -9.05 -4.88 -22.89
C HIS A 323 -8.62 -3.42 -22.65
N GLN A 324 -9.51 -2.56 -22.15
CA GLN A 324 -9.25 -1.14 -21.86
C GLN A 324 -9.08 -0.86 -20.36
N GLY A 325 -9.23 -1.87 -19.49
CA GLY A 325 -9.10 -1.71 -18.04
C GLY A 325 -10.23 -0.88 -17.43
N THR A 326 -11.35 -0.70 -18.15
CA THR A 326 -12.48 0.14 -17.75
C THR A 326 -13.12 -0.34 -16.45
N TRP A 327 -13.10 -1.64 -16.20
CA TRP A 327 -13.69 -2.26 -15.02
C TRP A 327 -12.62 -2.67 -14.00
N LEU A 328 -11.50 -3.21 -14.47
CA LEU A 328 -10.39 -3.65 -13.62
C LEU A 328 -9.77 -2.50 -12.81
N GLN A 329 -9.83 -1.25 -13.30
CA GLN A 329 -9.36 -0.06 -12.57
C GLN A 329 -9.99 0.13 -11.19
N TYR A 330 -11.16 -0.45 -10.92
CA TYR A 330 -11.86 -0.34 -9.63
C TYR A 330 -11.40 -1.36 -8.58
N TYR A 331 -10.28 -2.06 -8.81
CA TYR A 331 -9.67 -2.99 -7.86
C TYR A 331 -10.62 -4.09 -7.35
N PRO A 332 -11.27 -4.87 -8.23
CA PRO A 332 -12.18 -5.93 -7.82
C PRO A 332 -11.49 -6.99 -6.93
N PHE A 333 -10.18 -7.14 -7.03
CA PHE A 333 -9.41 -8.14 -6.27
C PHE A 333 -9.03 -7.68 -4.86
N ARG A 334 -8.89 -6.37 -4.63
CA ARG A 334 -8.16 -5.79 -3.49
C ARG A 334 -8.63 -6.31 -2.14
N PHE A 335 -9.93 -6.22 -1.85
CA PHE A 335 -10.44 -6.59 -0.53
C PHE A 335 -10.48 -8.11 -0.31
N GLY A 336 -10.98 -8.87 -1.29
CA GLY A 336 -11.03 -10.34 -1.22
C GLY A 336 -9.66 -11.00 -1.13
N ASP A 337 -8.69 -10.48 -1.88
CA ASP A 337 -7.29 -10.94 -1.90
C ASP A 337 -6.65 -10.90 -0.51
N MET A 338 -6.94 -9.87 0.28
CA MET A 338 -6.43 -9.71 1.64
C MET A 338 -7.26 -10.46 2.68
N MET A 339 -8.61 -10.46 2.56
CA MET A 339 -9.47 -11.12 3.54
C MET A 339 -9.30 -12.63 3.56
N LEU A 340 -9.06 -13.26 2.41
CA LEU A 340 -8.88 -14.71 2.32
C LEU A 340 -7.72 -15.23 3.19
N PRO A 341 -6.45 -14.83 3.02
CA PRO A 341 -5.34 -15.32 3.83
C PRO A 341 -5.50 -14.95 5.30
N LEU A 342 -5.96 -13.73 5.60
CA LEU A 342 -6.14 -13.26 6.97
C LEU A 342 -7.12 -14.14 7.76
N THR A 343 -8.33 -14.27 7.24
CA THR A 343 -9.41 -15.00 7.94
C THR A 343 -9.18 -16.50 7.91
N THR A 344 -8.60 -17.04 6.83
CA THR A 344 -8.23 -18.46 6.74
C THR A 344 -7.19 -18.82 7.80
N SER A 345 -6.17 -17.99 8.00
CA SER A 345 -5.17 -18.21 9.07
C SER A 345 -5.80 -18.19 10.45
N LEU A 346 -6.73 -17.25 10.73
CA LEU A 346 -7.45 -17.21 12.01
C LEU A 346 -8.32 -18.46 12.22
N LEU A 347 -9.11 -18.84 11.21
CA LEU A 347 -10.00 -20.01 11.29
C LEU A 347 -9.21 -21.32 11.37
N PHE A 348 -8.09 -21.41 10.65
CA PHE A 348 -7.21 -22.56 10.73
C PHE A 348 -6.54 -22.66 12.11
N ALA A 349 -6.13 -21.55 12.70
CA ALA A 349 -5.66 -21.53 14.07
C ALA A 349 -6.75 -21.99 15.07
N CYS A 350 -8.03 -21.59 14.88
CA CYS A 350 -9.14 -22.12 15.67
C CYS A 350 -9.31 -23.63 15.51
N TYR A 351 -9.18 -24.13 14.27
CA TYR A 351 -9.26 -25.56 13.97
C TYR A 351 -8.13 -26.33 14.65
N LEU A 352 -6.89 -25.85 14.53
CA LEU A 352 -5.73 -26.43 15.19
C LEU A 352 -5.89 -26.43 16.70
N GLU A 353 -6.30 -25.30 17.28
CA GLU A 353 -6.55 -25.22 18.71
C GLU A 353 -7.66 -26.21 19.11
N THR A 354 -8.79 -26.28 18.41
CA THR A 354 -9.87 -27.20 18.80
C THR A 354 -9.48 -28.68 18.69
N LYS A 355 -8.69 -29.06 17.67
CA LYS A 355 -8.28 -30.46 17.43
C LYS A 355 -7.09 -30.89 18.28
N PHE A 356 -6.20 -29.97 18.62
CA PHE A 356 -4.93 -30.27 19.28
C PHE A 356 -4.79 -29.65 20.67
N SER A 357 -5.77 -28.87 21.14
CA SER A 357 -5.82 -28.35 22.50
C SER A 357 -6.14 -29.47 23.50
N LEU A 358 -5.18 -29.67 24.41
CA LEU A 358 -5.24 -30.31 25.74
C LEU A 358 -5.10 -31.83 25.91
N GLN A 359 -5.05 -32.68 24.87
CA GLN A 359 -4.82 -34.13 25.11
C GLN A 359 -3.38 -34.62 24.83
N LYS A 360 -2.51 -33.86 24.16
CA LYS A 360 -1.14 -34.31 23.85
C LYS A 360 -0.07 -33.29 24.30
N PRO A 361 0.55 -33.45 25.50
CA PRO A 361 1.50 -32.48 26.05
C PRO A 361 2.72 -32.23 25.15
N LYS A 362 3.14 -33.23 24.36
CA LYS A 362 4.25 -33.12 23.41
C LYS A 362 4.01 -32.09 22.31
N PHE A 363 2.78 -31.96 21.80
CA PHE A 363 2.47 -30.99 20.74
C PHE A 363 2.39 -29.57 21.28
N ARG A 364 1.88 -29.37 22.50
CA ARG A 364 1.93 -28.07 23.18
C ARG A 364 3.38 -27.59 23.34
N LEU A 365 4.28 -28.48 23.74
CA LEU A 365 5.70 -28.17 23.83
C LEU A 365 6.31 -27.84 22.47
N TRP A 366 5.96 -28.59 21.42
CA TRP A 366 6.41 -28.31 20.04
C TRP A 366 5.90 -26.96 19.52
N LEU A 367 4.61 -26.65 19.71
CA LEU A 367 4.05 -25.36 19.29
C LEU A 367 4.69 -24.19 20.04
N VAL A 368 4.88 -24.31 21.36
CA VAL A 368 5.61 -23.31 22.14
C VAL A 368 7.04 -23.19 21.65
N ALA A 369 7.74 -24.30 21.38
CA ALA A 369 9.09 -24.27 20.83
C ALA A 369 9.13 -23.61 19.45
N CYS A 370 8.17 -23.88 18.55
CA CYS A 370 8.07 -23.24 17.24
C CYS A 370 7.77 -21.75 17.36
N LEU A 371 6.81 -21.35 18.20
CA LEU A 371 6.51 -19.93 18.44
C LEU A 371 7.68 -19.20 19.09
N SER A 372 8.38 -19.85 20.03
CA SER A 372 9.60 -19.33 20.65
C SER A 372 10.77 -19.28 19.66
N CYS A 373 10.88 -20.24 18.73
CA CYS A 373 11.88 -20.24 17.68
C CYS A 373 11.60 -19.16 16.64
N ILE A 374 10.33 -18.99 16.24
CA ILE A 374 9.92 -17.88 15.38
C ILE A 374 10.21 -16.57 16.10
N LEU A 375 9.74 -16.40 17.34
CA LEU A 375 10.04 -15.22 18.14
C LEU A 375 11.55 -15.01 18.28
N PHE A 376 12.35 -16.06 18.45
CA PHE A 376 13.81 -15.97 18.50
C PHE A 376 14.39 -15.54 17.15
N VAL A 377 13.94 -16.08 16.03
CA VAL A 377 14.34 -15.64 14.68
C VAL A 377 13.91 -14.21 14.43
N GLN A 378 12.73 -13.80 14.90
CA GLN A 378 12.25 -12.43 14.79
C GLN A 378 13.01 -11.47 15.67
N VAL A 379 13.29 -11.86 16.91
CA VAL A 379 14.14 -11.11 17.81
C VAL A 379 15.55 -11.08 17.23
N ALA A 380 16.06 -12.15 16.62
CA ALA A 380 17.37 -12.17 15.97
C ALA A 380 17.42 -11.27 14.73
N PHE A 381 16.36 -11.23 13.93
CA PHE A 381 16.25 -10.36 12.75
C PHE A 381 16.01 -8.90 13.16
N PHE A 382 15.22 -8.67 14.21
CA PHE A 382 15.07 -7.37 14.86
C PHE A 382 16.36 -6.94 15.50
N THR A 383 17.07 -7.81 16.21
CA THR A 383 18.37 -7.48 16.81
C THR A 383 19.39 -7.34 15.72
N GLN A 384 19.37 -8.07 14.62
CA GLN A 384 20.27 -7.83 13.49
C GLN A 384 19.97 -6.46 12.87
N GLN A 385 18.71 -6.15 12.56
CA GLN A 385 18.33 -4.81 12.12
C GLN A 385 18.69 -3.76 13.17
N ALA A 386 18.45 -4.01 14.43
CA ALA A 386 18.74 -3.10 15.53
C ALA A 386 20.23 -3.07 15.91
N ILE A 387 21.05 -4.06 15.54
CA ILE A 387 22.51 -4.17 15.75
C ILE A 387 23.22 -3.46 14.61
N THR A 388 22.80 -3.72 13.36
CA THR A 388 23.16 -2.90 12.20
C THR A 388 22.70 -1.45 12.38
N SER A 389 21.62 -1.22 13.14
CA SER A 389 21.05 0.10 13.47
C SER A 389 21.17 0.46 14.96
N LEU A 390 22.21 0.02 15.70
CA LEU A 390 22.29 0.11 17.18
C LEU A 390 22.64 1.50 17.70
N SER A 391 21.75 2.42 17.45
CA SER A 391 20.92 3.06 18.46
C SER A 391 19.84 3.77 17.66
N PHE A 392 18.62 3.92 18.17
CA PHE A 392 17.62 4.76 17.50
C PHE A 392 18.20 6.15 17.15
N ALA A 393 19.12 6.66 17.97
CA ALA A 393 19.93 7.85 17.66
C ALA A 393 20.82 7.66 16.42
N ASN A 394 21.51 6.53 16.26
CA ASN A 394 22.32 6.21 15.06
C ASN A 394 21.49 5.93 13.82
N ALA A 395 20.31 5.30 13.94
CA ALA A 395 19.40 5.13 12.81
C ALA A 395 18.87 6.50 12.33
N VAL A 396 18.61 7.43 13.25
CA VAL A 396 18.28 8.82 12.92
C VAL A 396 19.47 9.55 12.30
N THR A 397 20.70 9.36 12.79
CA THR A 397 21.89 10.05 12.25
C THR A 397 22.40 9.47 10.94
N THR A 398 22.15 8.18 10.68
CA THR A 398 22.53 7.51 9.42
C THR A 398 21.40 7.47 8.41
N PHE A 399 20.16 7.79 8.79
CA PHE A 399 19.07 8.02 7.84
C PHE A 399 19.38 9.25 6.97
N PRO A 400 19.18 9.18 5.65
CA PRO A 400 18.89 7.97 4.86
C PRO A 400 20.11 7.08 4.63
N SER A 401 19.86 5.77 4.55
CA SER A 401 20.88 4.71 4.36
C SER A 401 20.52 3.77 3.19
N GLU A 402 21.26 2.68 3.02
CA GLU A 402 20.97 1.66 1.99
C GLU A 402 19.55 1.08 2.12
N GLN A 403 18.96 1.03 3.32
CA GLN A 403 17.56 0.62 3.51
C GLN A 403 16.54 1.56 2.86
N GLN A 404 16.95 2.81 2.56
CA GLN A 404 16.15 3.82 1.87
C GLN A 404 16.51 3.92 0.38
N ASP A 405 17.28 2.96 -0.15
CA ASP A 405 17.89 3.02 -1.48
C ASP A 405 18.85 4.21 -1.62
N VAL A 406 19.61 4.49 -0.56
CA VAL A 406 20.61 5.57 -0.52
C VAL A 406 21.98 5.02 -0.18
N ASP A 407 22.80 4.87 -1.22
CA ASP A 407 24.23 4.64 -1.06
C ASP A 407 24.99 5.97 -0.79
N PRO A 408 26.24 5.93 -0.30
CA PRO A 408 26.99 7.15 0.01
C PRO A 408 27.22 8.10 -1.18
N GLN A 409 27.31 7.57 -2.41
CA GLN A 409 27.52 8.38 -3.60
C GLN A 409 26.23 9.08 -4.01
N TRP A 410 25.09 8.40 -3.89
CA TRP A 410 23.78 9.00 -4.12
C TRP A 410 23.50 10.07 -3.07
N LYS A 411 23.77 9.80 -1.79
CA LYS A 411 23.65 10.79 -0.72
C LYS A 411 24.47 12.05 -1.02
N SER A 412 25.75 11.88 -1.36
CA SER A 412 26.61 13.02 -1.68
C SER A 412 26.13 13.80 -2.91
N MET A 413 25.61 13.12 -3.94
CA MET A 413 25.04 13.78 -5.11
C MET A 413 23.74 14.52 -4.76
N SER A 414 22.85 13.92 -3.96
CA SER A 414 21.60 14.56 -3.56
C SER A 414 21.81 15.78 -2.66
N ASP A 415 22.74 15.68 -1.71
CA ASP A 415 23.12 16.79 -0.83
C ASP A 415 23.71 17.94 -1.67
N TRP A 416 24.59 17.62 -2.62
CA TRP A 416 25.13 18.64 -3.52
C TRP A 416 24.04 19.32 -4.35
N ILE A 417 23.10 18.56 -4.93
CA ILE A 417 21.97 19.11 -5.69
C ILE A 417 21.12 20.02 -4.80
N HIS A 418 20.81 19.58 -3.58
CA HIS A 418 20.03 20.34 -2.62
C HIS A 418 20.70 21.67 -2.26
N ASP A 419 22.02 21.67 -2.05
CA ASP A 419 22.76 22.84 -1.59
C ASP A 419 23.13 23.83 -2.72
N HIS A 420 23.23 23.37 -3.98
CA HIS A 420 23.84 24.15 -5.08
C HIS A 420 22.92 24.45 -6.26
N THR A 421 21.69 23.94 -6.27
CA THR A 421 20.69 24.28 -7.31
C THR A 421 19.59 25.16 -6.74
N ALA A 422 18.92 25.96 -7.56
CA ALA A 422 17.79 26.78 -7.10
C ALA A 422 16.64 25.89 -6.59
N GLU A 423 15.91 26.33 -5.55
CA GLU A 423 14.79 25.57 -4.96
C GLU A 423 13.69 25.22 -5.97
N ASP A 424 13.50 26.07 -6.96
CA ASP A 424 12.53 25.92 -8.04
C ASP A 424 13.11 25.16 -9.26
N ALA A 425 14.35 24.65 -9.18
CA ALA A 425 14.97 23.95 -10.30
C ALA A 425 14.24 22.64 -10.62
N ILE A 426 14.04 22.42 -11.92
CA ILE A 426 13.55 21.16 -12.47
C ILE A 426 14.74 20.37 -12.98
N ILE A 427 14.89 19.14 -12.52
CA ILE A 427 15.99 18.23 -12.88
C ILE A 427 15.43 17.00 -13.58
N ILE A 428 15.87 16.78 -14.82
CA ILE A 428 15.61 15.52 -15.51
C ILE A 428 16.43 14.43 -14.81
N SER A 429 15.74 13.43 -14.27
CA SER A 429 16.35 12.29 -13.61
C SER A 429 15.80 10.98 -14.20
N HIS A 430 16.48 9.87 -13.93
CA HIS A 430 16.09 8.58 -14.47
C HIS A 430 14.63 8.23 -14.08
N PRO A 431 13.76 7.83 -15.03
CA PRO A 431 12.33 7.58 -14.80
C PRO A 431 11.97 6.37 -13.93
N TRP A 432 12.95 5.60 -13.44
CA TRP A 432 12.71 4.35 -12.68
C TRP A 432 13.63 4.28 -11.46
N LYS A 433 14.94 4.46 -11.67
CA LYS A 433 15.90 4.59 -10.58
C LYS A 433 15.65 5.87 -9.77
N LEU A 434 16.21 5.92 -8.57
CA LEU A 434 16.13 7.08 -7.68
C LEU A 434 14.67 7.47 -7.43
N ALA A 435 13.84 6.52 -7.00
CA ALA A 435 12.44 6.80 -6.64
C ALA A 435 12.34 7.77 -5.45
N ASN A 436 13.40 7.84 -4.64
CA ASN A 436 13.60 8.77 -3.53
C ASN A 436 14.08 10.17 -3.95
N PHE A 437 14.27 10.44 -5.26
CA PHE A 437 14.85 11.69 -5.77
C PHE A 437 14.23 12.96 -5.14
N THR A 438 12.91 13.09 -5.18
CA THR A 438 12.22 14.33 -4.81
C THR A 438 12.42 14.69 -3.34
N TRP A 439 12.30 13.74 -2.42
CA TRP A 439 12.48 14.03 -0.99
C TRP A 439 13.96 14.11 -0.56
N MET A 440 14.88 13.50 -1.34
CA MET A 440 16.32 13.58 -1.10
C MET A 440 16.93 14.89 -1.57
N THR A 441 16.49 15.40 -2.73
CA THR A 441 17.06 16.61 -3.33
C THR A 441 16.25 17.86 -3.04
N GLU A 442 14.98 17.69 -2.67
CA GLU A 442 13.98 18.76 -2.64
C GLU A 442 13.93 19.56 -3.95
N ARG A 443 14.07 18.86 -5.08
CA ARG A 443 13.94 19.42 -6.44
C ARG A 443 12.90 18.68 -7.25
N ALA A 444 12.31 19.41 -8.18
CA ALA A 444 11.30 18.87 -9.08
C ALA A 444 11.93 17.90 -10.08
N THR A 445 11.19 16.86 -10.45
CA THR A 445 11.56 16.01 -11.58
C THR A 445 10.40 15.82 -12.56
N ILE A 446 10.69 15.22 -13.72
CA ILE A 446 9.73 15.17 -14.83
C ILE A 446 8.63 14.15 -14.60
N ALA A 447 9.01 12.90 -14.34
CA ALA A 447 8.13 11.80 -14.00
C ALA A 447 8.94 10.61 -13.47
N LYS A 448 8.30 9.76 -12.67
CA LYS A 448 8.86 8.50 -12.18
C LYS A 448 7.82 7.41 -12.31
N LEU A 449 8.21 6.23 -12.77
CA LEU A 449 7.28 5.10 -12.94
C LEU A 449 6.55 4.77 -11.62
N LYS A 450 7.21 4.93 -10.46
CA LYS A 450 6.56 4.67 -9.16
C LYS A 450 5.52 5.73 -8.78
N LEU A 451 5.77 7.01 -9.09
CA LEU A 451 4.96 8.16 -8.70
C LEU A 451 3.82 8.37 -9.70
N PHE A 452 2.60 8.00 -9.33
CA PHE A 452 1.50 7.86 -10.28
C PHE A 452 0.29 8.73 -9.92
N PRO A 453 -0.11 9.68 -10.78
CA PRO A 453 -1.25 10.56 -10.51
C PRO A 453 -2.58 9.81 -10.65
N GLN A 454 -3.67 10.33 -10.09
CA GLN A 454 -4.97 9.64 -10.13
C GLN A 454 -6.04 10.33 -11.00
N THR A 455 -5.82 11.58 -11.43
CA THR A 455 -6.77 12.23 -12.34
C THR A 455 -6.58 11.70 -13.76
N LYS A 456 -7.68 11.62 -14.52
CA LYS A 456 -7.67 11.03 -15.87
C LYS A 456 -6.69 11.74 -16.81
N ASP A 457 -6.64 13.07 -16.75
CA ASP A 457 -5.75 13.89 -17.58
C ASP A 457 -4.28 13.71 -17.17
N ALA A 458 -4.00 13.76 -15.85
CA ALA A 458 -2.63 13.59 -15.37
C ALA A 458 -2.08 12.17 -15.62
N ILE A 459 -2.94 11.15 -15.71
CA ILE A 459 -2.51 9.79 -16.09
C ILE A 459 -2.02 9.74 -17.55
N VAL A 460 -2.64 10.49 -18.45
CA VAL A 460 -2.19 10.58 -19.85
C VAL A 460 -0.90 11.39 -19.92
N GLU A 461 -0.85 12.54 -19.26
CA GLU A 461 0.37 13.37 -19.21
C GLU A 461 1.55 12.62 -18.55
N TYR A 462 1.27 11.82 -17.52
CA TYR A 462 2.23 10.90 -16.90
C TYR A 462 2.85 9.95 -17.94
N TYR A 463 2.01 9.33 -18.77
CA TYR A 463 2.44 8.42 -19.82
C TYR A 463 3.33 9.15 -20.84
N GLU A 464 2.93 10.33 -21.29
CA GLU A 464 3.70 11.15 -22.23
C GLU A 464 5.08 11.50 -21.65
N ARG A 465 5.13 11.96 -20.40
CA ARG A 465 6.38 12.27 -19.68
C ARG A 465 7.30 11.06 -19.57
N LEU A 466 6.77 9.88 -19.25
CA LEU A 466 7.57 8.66 -19.22
C LEU A 466 8.06 8.25 -20.61
N ASN A 467 7.21 8.40 -21.63
CA ASN A 467 7.56 8.07 -23.00
C ASN A 467 8.71 8.96 -23.50
N ASP A 468 8.63 10.26 -23.23
CA ASP A 468 9.67 11.25 -23.53
C ASP A 468 11.00 10.91 -22.86
N LEU A 469 10.98 10.65 -21.54
CA LEU A 469 12.16 10.26 -20.79
C LEU A 469 12.76 8.93 -21.28
N SER A 470 11.97 8.08 -21.94
CA SER A 470 12.42 6.79 -22.47
C SER A 470 12.82 6.83 -23.95
N GLY A 471 12.86 8.00 -24.59
CA GLY A 471 13.13 8.09 -26.03
C GLY A 471 12.10 7.35 -26.89
N GLY A 472 10.84 7.31 -26.45
CA GLY A 472 9.73 6.64 -27.15
C GLY A 472 9.58 5.14 -26.87
N ALA A 473 10.35 4.56 -25.93
CA ALA A 473 10.32 3.13 -25.66
C ALA A 473 8.98 2.66 -25.06
N VAL A 474 8.30 3.49 -24.26
CA VAL A 474 6.99 3.15 -23.68
C VAL A 474 5.95 2.96 -24.79
N ALA A 475 5.91 3.85 -25.78
CA ALA A 475 5.03 3.73 -26.94
C ALA A 475 5.33 2.48 -27.77
N LYS A 476 6.59 2.10 -27.94
CA LYS A 476 6.98 0.87 -28.68
C LYS A 476 6.49 -0.41 -27.99
N ILE A 477 6.53 -0.44 -26.66
CA ILE A 477 5.95 -1.56 -25.89
C ILE A 477 4.43 -1.56 -26.03
N TYR A 478 3.81 -0.39 -26.06
CA TYR A 478 2.36 -0.21 -26.13
C TYR A 478 1.77 -0.65 -27.48
N PHE A 479 2.38 -0.26 -28.60
CA PHE A 479 1.92 -0.59 -29.95
C PHE A 479 2.55 -1.86 -30.53
N GLY A 480 3.38 -2.57 -29.77
CA GLY A 480 3.99 -3.84 -30.19
C GLY A 480 3.20 -5.05 -29.71
N ASP A 481 3.35 -6.20 -30.40
CA ASP A 481 2.73 -7.50 -30.04
C ASP A 481 3.29 -8.15 -28.75
N GLU A 482 4.12 -7.45 -27.98
CA GLU A 482 4.72 -8.01 -26.77
C GLU A 482 3.74 -7.95 -25.59
N LYS A 483 3.47 -9.12 -24.99
CA LYS A 483 2.76 -9.19 -23.70
C LYS A 483 3.42 -8.23 -22.69
N LEU A 484 2.62 -7.30 -22.16
CA LEU A 484 3.02 -6.34 -21.14
C LEU A 484 3.54 -7.05 -19.88
N ASP A 485 4.86 -7.12 -19.74
CA ASP A 485 5.56 -7.58 -18.55
C ASP A 485 6.24 -6.37 -17.89
N GLN A 486 5.93 -6.11 -16.62
CA GLN A 486 6.47 -4.99 -15.86
C GLN A 486 8.00 -4.97 -15.86
N ARG A 487 8.66 -6.15 -15.83
CA ARG A 487 10.13 -6.22 -15.88
C ARG A 487 10.67 -5.75 -17.22
N LYS A 488 10.04 -6.16 -18.31
CA LYS A 488 10.39 -5.69 -19.66
C LYS A 488 10.14 -4.19 -19.81
N THR A 489 9.01 -3.69 -19.30
CA THR A 489 8.69 -2.25 -19.30
C THR A 489 9.77 -1.44 -18.59
N VAL A 490 10.17 -1.84 -17.38
CA VAL A 490 11.24 -1.19 -16.62
C VAL A 490 12.57 -1.23 -17.38
N LYS A 491 12.91 -2.37 -17.97
CA LYS A 491 14.16 -2.53 -18.75
C LYS A 491 14.18 -1.63 -19.97
N ALA A 492 13.08 -1.55 -20.72
CA ALA A 492 12.96 -0.72 -21.91
C ALA A 492 13.00 0.78 -21.56
N ILE A 493 12.29 1.19 -20.50
CA ILE A 493 12.34 2.57 -20.00
C ILE A 493 13.78 2.96 -19.63
N SER A 494 14.47 2.08 -18.89
CA SER A 494 15.85 2.34 -18.46
C SER A 494 16.82 2.40 -19.64
N ALA A 495 16.72 1.46 -20.58
CA ALA A 495 17.55 1.44 -21.77
C ALA A 495 17.31 2.67 -22.66
N GLY A 496 16.04 3.07 -22.81
CA GLY A 496 15.66 4.26 -23.57
C GLY A 496 16.22 5.55 -22.99
N PHE A 497 16.12 5.74 -21.67
CA PHE A 497 16.71 6.90 -20.99
C PHE A 497 18.23 6.97 -21.14
N SER A 498 18.92 5.82 -20.99
CA SER A 498 20.38 5.73 -21.16
C SER A 498 20.86 5.87 -22.61
N ALA A 499 19.95 5.86 -23.59
CA ALA A 499 20.26 5.99 -25.01
C ALA A 499 19.94 7.38 -25.58
N LEU A 500 19.39 8.30 -24.76
CA LEU A 500 19.08 9.66 -25.19
C LEU A 500 20.35 10.39 -25.60
N ASN A 501 20.43 10.87 -26.84
CA ASN A 501 21.58 11.67 -27.26
C ASN A 501 21.48 13.12 -26.78
N THR A 502 22.55 13.90 -26.95
CA THR A 502 22.62 15.30 -26.54
C THR A 502 21.49 16.17 -27.09
N VAL A 503 21.10 15.97 -28.35
CA VAL A 503 20.02 16.75 -28.98
C VAL A 503 18.69 16.46 -28.29
N GLN A 504 18.37 15.18 -28.09
CA GLN A 504 17.14 14.76 -27.40
C GLN A 504 17.11 15.28 -25.96
N VAL A 505 18.24 15.25 -25.25
CA VAL A 505 18.32 15.81 -23.89
C VAL A 505 18.09 17.32 -23.90
N GLN A 506 18.67 18.07 -24.84
CA GLN A 506 18.43 19.52 -24.96
C GLN A 506 16.97 19.85 -25.30
N GLU A 507 16.32 19.04 -26.13
CA GLU A 507 14.88 19.13 -26.42
C GLU A 507 14.04 18.91 -25.16
N LEU A 508 14.34 17.86 -24.38
CA LEU A 508 13.67 17.60 -23.10
C LEU A 508 13.88 18.73 -22.09
N MET A 509 15.11 19.24 -21.97
CA MET A 509 15.43 20.38 -21.12
C MET A 509 14.65 21.62 -21.52
N THR A 510 14.43 21.82 -22.82
CA THR A 510 13.61 22.93 -23.33
C THR A 510 12.13 22.70 -23.07
N LYS A 511 11.59 21.51 -23.40
CA LYS A 511 10.19 21.13 -23.22
C LYS A 511 9.73 21.29 -21.78
N TYR A 512 10.54 20.79 -20.84
CA TYR A 512 10.21 20.79 -19.42
C TYR A 512 10.82 21.94 -18.63
N LYS A 513 11.43 22.92 -19.31
CA LYS A 513 12.12 24.05 -18.68
C LYS A 513 13.14 23.60 -17.62
N SER A 514 13.79 22.46 -17.85
CA SER A 514 14.77 21.90 -16.93
C SER A 514 16.15 22.53 -17.13
N ASN A 515 16.81 22.81 -16.01
CA ASN A 515 18.14 23.40 -15.98
C ASN A 515 19.24 22.33 -15.96
N TYR A 516 18.91 21.11 -15.52
CA TYR A 516 19.88 20.05 -15.27
C TYR A 516 19.41 18.67 -15.74
N PHE A 517 20.37 17.84 -16.15
CA PHE A 517 20.14 16.44 -16.49
C PHE A 517 21.06 15.56 -15.64
N LEU A 518 20.46 14.76 -14.77
CA LEU A 518 21.16 13.82 -13.89
C LEU A 518 21.13 12.41 -14.50
N THR A 519 22.29 11.80 -14.64
CA THR A 519 22.42 10.46 -15.21
C THR A 519 23.60 9.66 -14.65
N ASP A 520 23.69 8.39 -15.04
CA ASP A 520 24.79 7.51 -14.68
C ASP A 520 26.06 7.91 -15.44
N ARG A 521 27.24 7.67 -14.84
CA ARG A 521 28.54 8.08 -15.43
C ARG A 521 28.84 7.49 -16.81
N SER A 522 28.22 6.37 -17.17
CA SER A 522 28.37 5.75 -18.49
C SER A 522 27.62 6.49 -19.61
N HIS A 523 26.74 7.43 -19.27
CA HIS A 523 25.96 8.19 -20.24
C HIS A 523 26.64 9.53 -20.55
N HIS A 524 27.40 9.55 -21.64
CA HIS A 524 28.18 10.70 -22.07
C HIS A 524 27.37 11.61 -23.00
N LEU A 525 27.28 12.89 -22.63
CA LEU A 525 26.58 13.92 -23.40
C LEU A 525 27.51 15.10 -23.64
N ASP A 526 27.41 15.72 -24.82
CA ASP A 526 28.08 16.98 -25.14
C ASP A 526 27.33 18.17 -24.50
N LEU A 527 27.36 18.21 -23.16
CA LEU A 527 26.77 19.24 -22.33
C LEU A 527 27.76 19.67 -21.25
N PRO A 528 27.70 20.92 -20.76
CA PRO A 528 28.51 21.36 -19.63
C PRO A 528 28.28 20.47 -18.41
N ILE A 529 29.36 19.94 -17.86
CA ILE A 529 29.32 19.19 -16.61
C ILE A 529 29.28 20.20 -15.45
N VAL A 530 28.24 20.14 -14.64
CA VAL A 530 28.06 21.00 -13.46
C VAL A 530 28.68 20.34 -12.22
N HIS A 531 28.44 19.04 -12.05
CA HIS A 531 28.98 18.28 -10.93
C HIS A 531 29.13 16.80 -11.31
N THR A 532 30.08 16.11 -10.67
CA THR A 532 30.30 14.67 -10.85
C THR A 532 30.52 14.00 -9.51
N GLN A 533 29.92 12.83 -9.36
CA GLN A 533 30.28 11.84 -8.36
C GLN A 533 30.71 10.54 -9.03
N ALA A 534 31.25 9.60 -8.26
CA ALA A 534 31.83 8.37 -8.82
C ALA A 534 30.85 7.60 -9.74
N ALA A 535 29.55 7.53 -9.38
CA ALA A 535 28.50 6.89 -10.18
C ALA A 535 27.62 7.85 -11.02
N TYR A 536 27.63 9.15 -10.73
CA TYR A 536 26.63 10.10 -11.28
C TYR A 536 27.28 11.32 -11.94
N ILE A 537 26.67 11.79 -13.03
CA ILE A 537 27.02 13.07 -13.66
C ILE A 537 25.78 13.96 -13.70
N LEU A 538 25.94 15.21 -13.28
CA LEU A 538 24.96 16.27 -13.44
C LEU A 538 25.42 17.22 -14.54
N TYR A 539 24.67 17.23 -15.64
CA TYR A 539 24.88 18.18 -16.74
C TYR A 539 24.01 19.42 -16.55
N GLY A 540 24.53 20.57 -16.96
CA GLY A 540 23.81 21.84 -17.01
C GLY A 540 23.34 22.15 -18.42
N ARG A 541 22.33 23.01 -18.52
CA ARG A 541 21.85 23.51 -19.83
C ARG A 541 22.95 24.33 -20.47
N ALA A 542 23.32 24.02 -21.71
CA ALA A 542 24.20 24.89 -22.49
C ALA A 542 23.51 26.24 -22.70
N TYR A 543 24.12 27.32 -22.20
CA TYR A 543 23.70 28.66 -22.58
C TYR A 543 24.02 28.83 -24.06
N ARG A 544 22.99 28.88 -24.92
CA ARG A 544 23.16 29.52 -26.23
C ARG A 544 23.41 31.00 -25.91
N GLU A 545 24.64 31.46 -26.09
CA GLU A 545 24.89 32.89 -26.24
C GLU A 545 23.88 33.41 -27.27
N LYS A 546 23.01 34.32 -26.84
CA LYS A 546 22.22 35.13 -27.76
C LYS A 546 23.22 35.90 -28.62
N ASN A 547 23.44 35.44 -29.85
CA ASN A 547 24.04 36.23 -30.93
C ASN A 547 23.10 37.37 -31.35
N ASP A 548 22.73 38.24 -30.40
CA ASP A 548 21.81 39.37 -30.58
C ASP A 548 22.39 40.68 -30.03
N LEU A 549 23.73 40.80 -30.08
CA LEU A 549 24.46 42.06 -29.90
C LEU A 549 25.52 42.23 -30.99
N ARG A 550 25.13 42.03 -32.25
CA ARG A 550 25.75 42.68 -33.41
C ARG A 550 24.65 43.13 -34.35
N LEU A 551 24.07 44.28 -34.03
CA LEU A 551 23.56 45.30 -34.95
C LEU A 551 22.84 46.37 -34.11
N LYS A 552 23.62 47.32 -33.59
CA LYS A 552 23.33 48.75 -33.60
C LYS A 552 24.60 49.53 -33.29
#